data_AF-A0A517ZRV2-F1
#
_entry.id   AF-A0A517ZRV2-F1
#
_cell.length_a   1.000
_cell.length_b   1.000
_cell.length_c   1.000
_cell.angle_alpha   90.00
_cell.angle_beta   90.00
_cell.angle_gamma   90.00
#
_symmetry.space_group_name_H-M   'P 1'
#
loop_
_entity.id
_entity.type
_entity.pdbx_description
1 polymer ?
#
loop_
_entity_poly.entity_id
_entity_poly.type
_entity_poly.pdbx_seq_one_letter_code
_entity_poly.pdbx_strand_id
1 'polypeptide(L)'
;MNELKRIFFDAYGGFADKRLKNLEKGSTFIVDDRDDRDNGADRKLYSYFCMIFADVTANTKITVTLSGNVPKGKRVRAWLKTNRLEINSSGFQSRLVFSVSDGGQSILGDLADAIESIVAPSAQRYSVANYKYVCPRTATSLRRLKKLLDGAWDTPLPDDKKGFFA
;
A
#
# COMPACT_ATOMS: atom_id res chain seq x y z
N MET A 1 -2.33 -22.54 5.47
CA MET A 1 -1.85 -21.63 4.42
C MET A 1 -2.85 -20.47 4.27
N ASN A 2 -2.38 -19.23 4.40
CA ASN A 2 -3.18 -18.02 4.26
C ASN A 2 -3.39 -17.73 2.76
N GLU A 3 -4.61 -17.81 2.26
CA GLU A 3 -4.95 -17.64 0.83
C GLU A 3 -4.61 -16.24 0.33
N LEU A 4 -4.91 -15.22 1.13
CA LEU A 4 -4.55 -13.83 0.82
C LEU A 4 -3.04 -13.68 0.64
N LYS A 5 -2.23 -14.35 1.46
CA LYS A 5 -0.78 -14.31 1.34
C LYS A 5 -0.30 -14.90 0.00
N ARG A 6 -0.95 -15.96 -0.49
CA ARG A 6 -0.65 -16.51 -1.82
C ARG A 6 -1.01 -15.52 -2.92
N ILE A 7 -2.18 -14.90 -2.84
CA ILE A 7 -2.62 -13.84 -3.78
C ILE A 7 -1.60 -12.69 -3.83
N PHE A 8 -1.10 -12.24 -2.68
CA PHE A 8 -0.05 -11.21 -2.62
C PHE A 8 1.28 -11.68 -3.20
N PHE A 9 1.67 -12.93 -2.93
CA PHE A 9 2.92 -13.49 -3.45
C PHE A 9 2.91 -13.54 -4.97
N ASP A 10 1.80 -13.96 -5.57
CA ASP A 10 1.63 -14.05 -7.01
C ASP A 10 1.56 -12.65 -7.65
N ALA A 11 0.84 -11.70 -7.03
CA ALA A 11 0.67 -10.35 -7.54
C ALA A 11 1.94 -9.47 -7.47
N TYR A 12 2.78 -9.66 -6.44
CA TYR A 12 3.95 -8.80 -6.17
C TYR A 12 5.31 -9.50 -6.38
N GLY A 13 5.33 -10.72 -6.91
CA GLY A 13 6.57 -11.45 -7.19
C GLY A 13 7.36 -11.81 -5.92
N GLY A 14 6.63 -12.20 -4.88
CA GLY A 14 7.17 -12.65 -3.59
C GLY A 14 7.31 -11.58 -2.51
N PHE A 15 7.90 -11.98 -1.38
CA PHE A 15 8.03 -11.12 -0.18
C PHE A 15 8.98 -9.93 -0.37
N ALA A 16 8.86 -8.97 0.55
CA ALA A 16 9.80 -7.86 0.69
C ALA A 16 11.22 -8.36 0.99
N ASP A 17 11.36 -9.33 1.90
CA ASP A 17 12.60 -10.07 2.07
C ASP A 17 12.70 -11.16 1.00
N LYS A 18 13.49 -10.88 -0.05
CA LYS A 18 13.65 -11.77 -1.21
C LYS A 18 14.28 -13.12 -0.88
N ARG A 19 14.88 -13.27 0.31
CA ARG A 19 15.43 -14.55 0.82
C ARG A 19 14.32 -15.51 1.24
N LEU A 20 13.16 -14.98 1.64
CA LEU A 20 12.00 -15.79 1.99
C LEU A 20 11.29 -16.24 0.71
N LYS A 21 11.24 -17.56 0.50
CA LYS A 21 10.45 -18.20 -0.58
C LYS A 21 9.30 -19.05 -0.04
N ASN A 22 9.35 -19.39 1.24
CA ASN A 22 8.31 -20.18 1.90
C ASN A 22 7.19 -19.27 2.40
N LEU A 23 5.96 -19.52 1.94
CA LEU A 23 4.76 -18.75 2.28
C LEU A 23 4.46 -18.72 3.79
N GLU A 24 4.91 -19.70 4.55
CA GLU A 24 4.68 -19.74 6.00
C GLU A 24 5.64 -18.83 6.78
N LYS A 25 6.77 -18.41 6.19
CA LYS A 25 7.82 -17.64 6.87
C LYS A 25 7.75 -16.12 6.65
N GLY A 26 7.21 -15.70 5.51
CA GLY A 26 7.06 -14.27 5.18
C GLY A 26 5.62 -13.80 5.34
N SER A 27 5.42 -12.50 5.52
CA SER A 27 4.10 -11.86 5.56
C SER A 27 4.09 -10.46 4.94
N THR A 28 5.25 -9.83 4.82
CA THR A 28 5.39 -8.46 4.28
C THR A 28 5.75 -8.46 2.79
N PHE A 29 5.05 -7.62 2.03
CA PHE A 29 5.22 -7.43 0.59
C PHE A 29 5.56 -5.96 0.28
N ILE A 30 6.39 -5.73 -0.73
CA ILE A 30 6.59 -4.38 -1.33
C ILE A 30 5.46 -4.18 -2.32
N VAL A 31 4.63 -3.16 -2.09
CA VAL A 31 3.44 -2.90 -2.92
C VAL A 31 3.50 -1.56 -3.65
N ASP A 32 4.57 -0.80 -3.45
CA ASP A 32 4.90 0.36 -4.28
C ASP A 32 5.32 -0.05 -5.70
N ASP A 33 5.50 0.95 -6.56
CA ASP A 33 5.82 0.79 -7.97
C ASP A 33 7.32 1.00 -8.26
N ARG A 34 8.19 0.75 -7.27
CA ARG A 34 9.64 0.93 -7.48
C ARG A 34 10.16 0.01 -8.60
N ASP A 35 11.04 0.54 -9.42
CA ASP A 35 11.81 -0.22 -10.41
C ASP A 35 13.31 0.09 -10.30
N ASP A 36 14.12 -0.53 -11.17
CA ASP A 36 15.57 -0.37 -11.13
C ASP A 36 16.04 1.08 -11.34
N ARG A 37 15.23 1.92 -12.00
CA ARG A 37 15.50 3.33 -12.26
C ARG A 37 15.24 4.22 -11.05
N ASP A 38 14.62 3.69 -10.00
CA ASP A 38 14.42 4.39 -8.73
C ASP A 38 15.60 4.26 -7.77
N ASN A 39 16.64 3.54 -8.19
CA ASN A 39 17.87 3.40 -7.42
C ASN A 39 18.95 4.35 -7.95
N GLY A 40 19.61 5.04 -7.03
CA GLY A 40 20.81 5.81 -7.32
C GLY A 40 21.99 4.92 -7.72
N ALA A 41 23.10 5.55 -8.10
CA ALA A 41 24.35 4.85 -8.42
C ALA A 41 24.88 3.98 -7.26
N ASP A 42 24.49 4.30 -6.02
CA ASP A 42 24.79 3.55 -4.81
C ASP A 42 23.85 2.35 -4.58
N ARG A 43 22.97 2.04 -5.53
CA ARG A 43 21.93 1.01 -5.47
C ARG A 43 20.91 1.22 -4.34
N LYS A 44 20.80 2.44 -3.82
CA LYS A 44 19.78 2.80 -2.84
C LYS A 44 18.61 3.50 -3.51
N LEU A 45 17.41 3.22 -3.01
CA LEU A 45 16.21 3.90 -3.43
C LEU A 45 16.34 5.41 -3.18
N TYR A 46 15.92 6.22 -4.14
CA TYR A 46 15.97 7.67 -3.98
C TYR A 46 15.21 8.16 -2.74
N SER A 47 15.81 9.12 -2.03
CA SER A 47 15.28 9.65 -0.76
C SER A 47 13.90 10.29 -0.88
N TYR A 48 13.51 10.72 -2.08
CA TYR A 48 12.20 11.30 -2.35
C TYR A 48 11.09 10.26 -2.48
N PHE A 49 11.40 8.97 -2.54
CA PHE A 49 10.44 7.92 -2.78
C PHE A 49 9.54 7.69 -1.55
N CYS A 50 8.28 7.35 -1.79
CA CYS A 50 7.37 6.89 -0.74
C CYS A 50 7.22 5.37 -0.88
N MET A 51 7.86 4.64 0.02
CA MET A 51 7.80 3.18 0.05
C MET A 51 6.46 2.75 0.62
N ILE A 52 5.88 1.70 0.06
CA ILE A 52 4.62 1.12 0.54
C ILE A 52 4.83 -0.37 0.78
N PHE A 53 4.50 -0.80 1.99
CA PHE A 53 4.53 -2.19 2.40
C PHE A 53 3.14 -2.63 2.84
N ALA A 54 2.80 -3.89 2.55
CA ALA A 54 1.62 -4.54 3.07
C ALA A 54 2.03 -5.81 3.83
N ASP A 55 1.61 -5.91 5.08
CA ASP A 55 1.82 -7.07 5.93
C ASP A 55 0.52 -7.87 6.07
N VAL A 56 0.50 -9.08 5.53
CA VAL A 56 -0.67 -9.96 5.59
C VAL A 56 -0.74 -10.62 6.96
N THR A 57 -1.61 -10.08 7.82
CA THR A 57 -1.76 -10.52 9.22
C THR A 57 -2.85 -11.56 9.42
N ALA A 58 -3.87 -11.57 8.57
CA ALA A 58 -4.93 -12.58 8.50
C ALA A 58 -5.44 -12.73 7.06
N ASN A 59 -6.32 -13.70 6.78
CA ASN A 59 -6.95 -13.84 5.46
C ASN A 59 -7.83 -12.63 5.10
N THR A 60 -8.34 -11.92 6.10
CA THR A 60 -9.28 -10.78 5.97
C THR A 60 -8.69 -9.48 6.50
N LYS A 61 -7.36 -9.43 6.72
CA LYS A 61 -6.72 -8.26 7.31
C LYS A 61 -5.26 -8.09 6.89
N ILE A 62 -4.92 -6.87 6.53
CA ILE A 62 -3.54 -6.45 6.30
C ILE A 62 -3.19 -5.22 7.15
N THR A 63 -1.89 -5.01 7.36
CA THR A 63 -1.34 -3.74 7.84
C THR A 63 -0.58 -3.07 6.72
N VAL A 64 -0.93 -1.83 6.40
CA VAL A 64 -0.26 -1.02 5.38
C VAL A 64 0.69 -0.04 6.05
N THR A 65 1.92 0.03 5.55
CA THR A 65 2.92 1.01 5.97
C THR A 65 3.36 1.85 4.78
N LEU A 66 3.19 3.17 4.86
CA LEU A 66 3.89 4.12 3.99
C LEU A 66 5.11 4.65 4.76
N SER A 67 6.27 4.72 4.11
CA SER A 67 7.53 5.14 4.72
C SER A 67 8.39 5.99 3.80
N GLY A 68 9.27 6.81 4.37
CA GLY A 68 10.15 7.74 3.64
C GLY A 68 9.46 9.09 3.44
N ASN A 69 9.27 9.48 2.19
CA ASN A 69 8.68 10.77 1.82
C ASN A 69 7.15 10.68 1.64
N VAL A 70 6.42 10.37 2.72
CA VAL A 70 4.95 10.25 2.69
C VAL A 70 4.34 11.61 2.27
N PRO A 71 3.54 11.67 1.19
CA PRO A 71 2.95 12.93 0.72
C PRO A 71 2.02 13.57 1.76
N LYS A 72 2.19 14.88 2.00
CA LYS A 72 1.47 15.63 3.06
C LYS A 72 0.69 16.81 2.47
N GLY A 73 -0.56 16.57 2.10
CA GLY A 73 -1.49 17.60 1.58
C GLY A 73 -2.56 18.04 2.58
N LYS A 74 -3.33 19.09 2.23
CA LYS A 74 -4.52 19.50 3.00
C LYS A 74 -5.54 18.36 3.09
N ARG A 75 -5.84 17.68 1.97
CA ARG A 75 -6.76 16.54 1.94
C ARG A 75 -6.20 15.31 2.66
N VAL A 76 -4.90 15.04 2.55
CA VAL A 76 -4.25 13.95 3.32
C VAL A 76 -4.37 14.20 4.82
N ARG A 77 -4.14 15.44 5.29
CA ARG A 77 -4.33 15.81 6.70
C ARG A 77 -5.79 15.65 7.16
N ALA A 78 -6.75 16.02 6.31
CA ALA A 78 -8.16 15.80 6.61
C ALA A 78 -8.50 14.30 6.70
N TRP A 79 -8.02 13.50 5.75
CA TRP A 79 -8.18 12.04 5.74
C TRP A 79 -7.57 11.38 6.98
N LEU A 80 -6.38 11.81 7.40
CA LEU A 80 -5.73 11.34 8.63
C LEU A 80 -6.60 11.62 9.85
N LYS A 81 -7.14 12.85 9.95
CA LYS A 81 -8.04 13.23 11.04
C LYS A 81 -9.33 12.39 11.06
N THR A 82 -9.96 12.18 9.91
CA THR A 82 -11.19 11.37 9.79
C THR A 82 -10.95 9.94 10.28
N ASN A 83 -9.80 9.36 9.93
CA ASN A 83 -9.46 7.98 10.28
C ASN A 83 -8.73 7.84 11.63
N ARG A 84 -8.52 8.95 12.36
CA ARG A 84 -7.77 8.99 13.63
C ARG A 84 -6.36 8.39 13.50
N LEU A 85 -5.69 8.72 12.39
CA LEU A 85 -4.34 8.28 12.06
C LEU A 85 -3.36 9.45 12.10
N GLU A 86 -2.10 9.15 12.35
CA GLU A 86 -1.03 10.14 12.39
C GLU A 86 0.18 9.69 11.58
N ILE A 87 0.90 10.66 11.02
CA ILE A 87 2.20 10.40 10.39
C ILE A 87 3.29 10.65 11.44
N ASN A 88 3.90 9.57 11.91
CA ASN A 88 5.06 9.64 12.78
C ASN A 88 6.25 10.15 11.96
N SER A 89 6.82 11.29 12.34
CA SER A 89 7.99 11.86 11.66
C SER A 89 9.18 11.85 12.62
N SER A 90 10.28 11.23 12.22
CA SER A 90 11.56 11.23 12.94
C SER A 90 12.66 11.64 11.98
N GLY A 91 13.21 12.84 12.18
CA GLY A 91 14.13 13.47 11.24
C GLY A 91 13.52 13.59 9.83
N PHE A 92 14.25 13.11 8.83
CA PHE A 92 13.82 13.12 7.42
C PHE A 92 12.88 11.96 7.05
N GLN A 93 12.60 11.04 7.98
CA GLN A 93 11.74 9.89 7.70
C GLN A 93 10.34 10.13 8.27
N SER A 94 9.34 9.88 7.45
CA SER A 94 7.95 9.87 7.86
C SER A 94 7.36 8.48 7.66
N ARG A 95 6.49 8.07 8.59
CA ARG A 95 5.86 6.76 8.59
C ARG A 95 4.39 6.89 8.94
N LEU A 96 3.55 6.30 8.10
CA LEU A 96 2.12 6.12 8.31
C LEU A 96 1.83 4.62 8.36
N VAL A 97 1.11 4.17 9.38
CA VAL A 97 0.71 2.77 9.53
C VAL A 97 -0.78 2.71 9.81
N PHE A 98 -1.51 1.84 9.11
CA PHE A 98 -2.93 1.60 9.34
C PHE A 98 -3.31 0.17 8.94
N SER A 99 -4.38 -0.36 9.52
CA SER A 99 -4.92 -1.66 9.12
C SER A 99 -6.03 -1.49 8.08
N VAL A 100 -6.13 -2.47 7.19
CA VAL A 100 -7.25 -2.62 6.25
C VAL A 100 -7.83 -4.02 6.48
N SER A 101 -9.11 -4.07 6.78
CA SER A 101 -9.86 -5.32 6.90
C SER A 101 -10.82 -5.48 5.73
N ASP A 102 -11.34 -6.69 5.54
CA ASP A 102 -12.47 -6.96 4.65
C ASP A 102 -13.64 -6.00 4.92
N GLY A 103 -14.26 -5.50 3.84
CA GLY A 103 -15.23 -4.41 3.82
C GLY A 103 -14.65 -2.99 4.02
N GLY A 104 -13.36 -2.86 4.37
CA GLY A 104 -12.68 -1.60 4.66
C GLY A 104 -11.77 -1.08 3.55
N GLN A 105 -11.78 -1.68 2.35
CA GLN A 105 -10.84 -1.41 1.26
C GLN A 105 -10.86 0.05 0.77
N SER A 106 -12.00 0.75 0.91
CA SER A 106 -12.17 2.15 0.47
C SER A 106 -11.14 3.10 1.06
N ILE A 107 -10.63 2.82 2.26
CA ILE A 107 -9.61 3.62 2.94
C ILE A 107 -8.36 3.84 2.07
N LEU A 108 -8.01 2.88 1.21
CA LEU A 108 -6.89 2.96 0.27
C LEU A 108 -7.20 3.90 -0.90
N GLY A 109 -8.42 3.85 -1.44
CA GLY A 109 -8.88 4.72 -2.52
C GLY A 109 -8.96 6.17 -2.04
N ASP A 110 -9.56 6.39 -0.86
CA ASP A 110 -9.68 7.72 -0.25
C ASP A 110 -8.31 8.36 0.00
N LEU A 111 -7.33 7.55 0.47
CA LEU A 111 -5.95 8.03 0.63
C LEU A 111 -5.30 8.34 -0.72
N ALA A 112 -5.50 7.50 -1.73
CA ALA A 112 -4.96 7.72 -3.08
C ALA A 112 -5.46 9.05 -3.66
N ASP A 113 -6.77 9.31 -3.57
CA ASP A 113 -7.40 10.55 -4.06
C ASP A 113 -6.91 11.77 -3.28
N ALA A 114 -6.75 11.63 -1.96
CA ALA A 114 -6.20 12.68 -1.11
C ALA A 114 -4.75 13.02 -1.49
N ILE A 115 -3.92 12.02 -1.81
CA ILE A 115 -2.53 12.20 -2.25
C ILE A 115 -2.48 12.83 -3.64
N GLU A 116 -3.26 12.34 -4.61
CA GLU A 116 -3.25 12.87 -5.98
C GLU A 116 -3.74 14.32 -6.04
N SER A 117 -4.67 14.71 -5.14
CA SER A 117 -5.14 16.09 -5.04
C SER A 117 -4.06 17.12 -4.72
N ILE A 118 -2.89 16.69 -4.22
CA ILE A 118 -1.75 17.58 -3.94
C ILE A 118 -1.21 18.21 -5.22
N VAL A 119 -1.25 17.47 -6.32
CA VAL A 119 -0.67 17.86 -7.62
C VAL A 119 -1.72 18.13 -8.69
N ALA A 120 -3.00 18.15 -8.31
CA ALA A 120 -4.09 18.46 -9.22
C ALA A 120 -3.92 19.89 -9.80
N PRO A 121 -4.34 20.16 -11.04
CA PRO A 121 -4.20 21.49 -11.66
C PRO A 121 -4.83 22.63 -10.84
N SER A 122 -5.89 22.31 -10.09
CA SER A 122 -6.61 23.25 -9.22
C SER A 122 -6.02 23.38 -7.80
N ALA A 123 -4.95 22.65 -7.48
CA ALA A 123 -4.33 22.68 -6.17
C ALA A 123 -3.46 23.93 -5.99
N GLN A 124 -3.39 24.45 -4.76
CA GLN A 124 -2.38 25.44 -4.42
C GLN A 124 -1.00 24.86 -4.68
N ARG A 125 -0.08 25.69 -5.20
CA ARG A 125 1.27 25.28 -5.57
C ARG A 125 1.96 24.57 -4.40
N TYR A 126 2.36 23.32 -4.61
CA TYR A 126 3.12 22.54 -3.64
C TYR A 126 4.58 23.00 -3.63
N SER A 127 5.20 23.02 -2.45
CA SER A 127 6.60 23.43 -2.27
C SER A 127 7.61 22.29 -2.54
N VAL A 128 7.16 21.04 -2.48
CA VAL A 128 8.03 19.87 -2.62
C VAL A 128 8.15 19.47 -4.09
N ALA A 129 9.30 19.79 -4.71
CA ALA A 129 9.52 19.62 -6.16
C ALA A 129 9.19 18.20 -6.68
N ASN A 130 9.47 17.17 -5.90
CA ASN A 130 9.30 15.78 -6.31
C ASN A 130 7.85 15.29 -6.22
N TYR A 131 6.91 16.08 -5.68
CA TYR A 131 5.51 15.66 -5.54
C TYR A 131 4.82 15.37 -6.88
N LYS A 132 5.19 16.04 -7.98
CA LYS A 132 4.69 15.70 -9.32
C LYS A 132 4.97 14.26 -9.75
N TYR A 133 5.99 13.64 -9.17
CA TYR A 133 6.36 12.25 -9.46
C TYR A 133 5.87 11.32 -8.36
N VAL A 134 6.06 11.69 -7.09
CA VAL A 134 5.75 10.82 -5.95
C VAL A 134 4.25 10.65 -5.77
N CYS A 135 3.45 11.73 -5.85
CA CYS A 135 2.02 11.64 -5.55
C CYS A 135 1.26 10.71 -6.51
N PRO A 136 1.40 10.85 -7.86
CA PRO A 136 0.72 9.95 -8.78
C PRO A 136 1.13 8.48 -8.63
N ARG A 137 2.42 8.23 -8.37
CA ARG A 137 2.96 6.88 -8.17
C ARG A 137 2.42 6.23 -6.90
N THR A 138 2.50 6.94 -5.77
CA THR A 138 1.93 6.48 -4.50
C THR A 138 0.42 6.21 -4.62
N ALA A 139 -0.33 7.11 -5.24
CA ALA A 139 -1.77 6.92 -5.47
C ALA A 139 -2.06 5.69 -6.35
N THR A 140 -1.28 5.49 -7.42
CA THR A 140 -1.41 4.31 -8.30
C THR A 140 -1.14 3.01 -7.55
N SER A 141 -0.09 2.96 -6.73
CA SER A 141 0.22 1.78 -5.91
C SER A 141 -0.90 1.46 -4.90
N LEU A 142 -1.48 2.48 -4.25
CA LEU A 142 -2.61 2.30 -3.33
C LEU A 142 -3.87 1.79 -4.05
N ARG A 143 -4.17 2.31 -5.24
CA ARG A 143 -5.29 1.83 -6.06
C ARG A 143 -5.08 0.40 -6.54
N ARG A 144 -3.85 0.03 -6.93
CA ARG A 144 -3.50 -1.35 -7.28
C ARG A 144 -3.69 -2.29 -6.10
N LEU A 145 -3.25 -1.89 -4.91
CA LEU A 145 -3.47 -2.65 -3.68
C LEU A 145 -4.97 -2.81 -3.38
N LYS A 146 -5.75 -1.73 -3.48
CA LYS A 146 -7.21 -1.79 -3.32
C LYS A 146 -7.82 -2.80 -4.28
N LYS A 147 -7.52 -2.71 -5.57
CA LYS A 147 -8.05 -3.63 -6.59
C LYS A 147 -7.71 -5.10 -6.30
N LEU A 148 -6.51 -5.38 -5.80
CA LEU A 148 -6.12 -6.73 -5.39
C LEU A 148 -6.99 -7.23 -4.23
N LEU A 149 -7.22 -6.37 -3.21
CA LEU A 149 -8.05 -6.72 -2.06
C LEU A 149 -9.53 -6.86 -2.42
N ASP A 150 -10.06 -5.99 -3.27
CA ASP A 150 -11.42 -6.11 -3.81
C ASP A 150 -11.58 -7.49 -4.48
N GLY A 151 -10.63 -7.90 -5.33
CA GLY A 151 -10.67 -9.22 -5.97
C GLY A 151 -10.53 -10.39 -4.98
N ALA A 152 -9.74 -10.23 -3.91
CA ALA A 152 -9.48 -11.28 -2.93
C ALA A 152 -10.61 -11.45 -1.90
N TRP A 153 -11.35 -10.39 -1.59
CA TRP A 153 -12.35 -10.40 -0.52
C TRP A 153 -13.80 -10.29 -1.04
N ASP A 154 -14.03 -9.63 -2.17
CA ASP A 154 -15.38 -9.50 -2.75
C ASP A 154 -15.77 -10.71 -3.61
N THR A 155 -14.82 -11.63 -3.87
CA THR A 155 -15.12 -12.90 -4.55
C THR A 155 -15.57 -13.93 -3.52
N PRO A 156 -16.83 -14.42 -3.55
CA PRO A 156 -17.22 -15.55 -2.72
C PRO A 156 -16.36 -16.76 -3.10
N LEU A 157 -15.81 -17.44 -2.09
CA LEU A 157 -15.13 -18.73 -2.30
C LEU A 157 -16.07 -19.66 -3.08
N PRO A 158 -15.60 -20.39 -4.11
CA PRO A 158 -16.39 -21.44 -4.73
C PRO A 158 -16.92 -22.39 -3.65
N ASP A 159 -18.21 -22.70 -3.72
CA ASP A 159 -18.95 -23.56 -2.78
C ASP A 159 -18.53 -25.04 -2.96
N ASP A 160 -17.24 -25.34 -3.04
CA ASP A 160 -16.70 -26.69 -3.22
C ASP A 160 -16.47 -27.35 -1.86
N LYS A 161 -17.60 -27.76 -1.25
CA LYS A 161 -17.79 -28.97 -0.42
C LYS A 161 -19.07 -28.86 0.42
N LYS A 162 -20.23 -28.70 -0.23
CA LYS A 162 -21.46 -29.29 0.32
C LYS A 162 -21.43 -30.78 -0.03
N GLY A 163 -21.42 -31.59 1.01
CA GLY A 163 -21.09 -33.01 0.96
C GLY A 163 -21.91 -33.79 -0.08
N PHE A 164 -21.19 -34.57 -0.88
CA PHE A 164 -21.72 -35.81 -1.42
C PHE A 164 -21.85 -36.81 -0.25
N PHE A 165 -22.99 -36.77 0.42
CA PHE A 165 -23.53 -37.91 1.15
C PHE A 165 -25.05 -37.88 0.97
N ALA A 166 -25.52 -38.61 -0.04
CA ALA A 166 -26.81 -39.30 -0.09
C ALA A 166 -26.71 -40.36 -1.19
#